data_AF-A0AAW0UQZ5-F1
#
_entry.id   AF-A0AAW0UQZ5-F1
#
_cell.length_a   1.000
_cell.length_b   1.000
_cell.length_c   1.000
_cell.angle_alpha   90.00
_cell.angle_beta   90.00
_cell.angle_gamma   90.00
#
_symmetry.space_group_name_H-M   'P 1'
#
loop_
_entity.id
_entity.type
_entity.pdbx_description
1 polymer ?
#
loop_
_entity_poly.entity_id
_entity_poly.type
_entity_poly.pdbx_seq_one_letter_code
_entity_poly.pdbx_strand_id
1 'polypeptide(L)'
;MGLGGELVAVWEVPLSDGLHKVGFEHGTTTGRRVLWVDGKEKVHHDWMFKLVGSEVFSIGNTKCVIKIEPVGGFSYEYSLEVQGEFVDDGTETHFDLSGHPAYIRAVSSGNRREGLIHSLVVDDVEIPEAVE
;
A
#
# COMPACT_ATOMS: atom_id res chain seq x y z
N MET A 1 23.49 -20.25 -13.88
CA MET A 1 22.81 -19.33 -14.81
C MET A 1 21.54 -18.88 -14.11
N GLY A 2 21.50 -17.60 -13.70
CA GLY A 2 20.54 -17.08 -12.73
C GLY A 2 19.11 -17.09 -13.26
N LEU A 3 18.23 -17.81 -12.57
CA LEU A 3 16.78 -17.77 -12.75
C LEU A 3 16.13 -17.24 -11.46
N GLY A 4 16.62 -16.10 -10.95
CA GLY A 4 15.96 -15.32 -9.91
C GLY A 4 15.52 -14.02 -10.54
N GLY A 5 14.26 -13.63 -10.40
CA GLY A 5 13.77 -12.36 -10.91
C GLY A 5 14.45 -11.18 -10.24
N GLU A 6 14.26 -9.99 -10.80
CA GLU A 6 14.88 -8.77 -10.26
C GLU A 6 13.98 -8.16 -9.19
N LEU A 7 14.56 -7.74 -8.07
CA LEU A 7 13.86 -6.90 -7.10
C LEU A 7 13.62 -5.54 -7.75
N VAL A 8 12.36 -5.27 -8.09
CA VAL A 8 11.96 -4.10 -8.87
C VAL A 8 11.40 -2.98 -8.01
N ALA A 9 10.88 -3.31 -6.82
CA ALA A 9 10.29 -2.33 -5.93
C ALA A 9 10.40 -2.74 -4.46
N VAL A 10 10.52 -1.72 -3.61
CA VAL A 10 10.44 -1.83 -2.15
C VAL A 10 9.61 -0.65 -1.65
N TRP A 11 8.61 -0.92 -0.83
CA TRP A 11 7.79 0.09 -0.17
C TRP A 11 7.88 -0.07 1.33
N GLU A 12 7.83 1.06 2.03
CA GLU A 12 7.59 1.11 3.47
C GLU A 12 6.15 1.59 3.67
N VAL A 13 5.34 0.77 4.35
CA VAL A 13 3.91 0.97 4.55
C VAL A 13 3.67 1.24 6.02
N PRO A 14 3.41 2.49 6.44
CA PRO A 14 2.98 2.77 7.79
C PRO A 14 1.55 2.27 7.98
N LEU A 15 1.34 1.46 9.02
CA LEU A 15 0.04 1.00 9.49
C LEU A 15 -0.06 1.24 11.01
N SER A 16 -1.24 1.02 11.57
CA SER A 16 -1.51 1.17 13.01
C SER A 16 -0.61 0.31 13.91
N ASP A 17 -0.17 -0.86 13.44
CA ASP A 17 0.74 -1.76 14.15
C ASP A 17 2.23 -1.51 13.86
N GLY A 18 2.54 -0.55 13.00
CA GLY A 18 3.90 -0.07 12.75
C GLY A 18 4.26 0.01 11.26
N LEU A 19 5.56 0.15 11.00
CA LEU A 19 6.10 0.26 9.65
C LEU A 19 6.39 -1.12 9.07
N HIS A 20 5.74 -1.46 7.96
CA HIS A 20 5.92 -2.73 7.25
C HIS A 20 6.72 -2.56 5.96
N LYS A 21 7.61 -3.51 5.67
CA LYS A 21 8.41 -3.50 4.44
C LYS A 21 7.87 -4.47 3.41
N VAL A 22 7.40 -3.95 2.28
CA VAL A 22 6.93 -4.74 1.14
C VAL A 22 8.03 -4.79 0.07
N GLY A 23 8.48 -5.98 -0.29
CA GLY A 23 9.41 -6.20 -1.40
C GLY A 23 8.71 -6.91 -2.57
N PHE A 24 9.04 -6.53 -3.80
CA PHE A 24 8.46 -7.15 -4.99
C PHE A 24 9.51 -7.43 -6.06
N GLU A 25 9.54 -8.69 -6.49
CA GLU A 25 10.35 -9.20 -7.58
C GLU A 25 9.47 -9.42 -8.81
N HIS A 26 9.94 -8.99 -9.99
CA HIS A 26 9.26 -9.25 -11.25
C HIS A 26 10.25 -9.63 -12.36
N GLY A 27 10.12 -10.86 -12.87
CA GLY A 27 10.89 -11.36 -14.00
C GLY A 27 10.19 -11.07 -15.33
N THR A 28 10.66 -10.08 -16.09
CA THR A 28 10.02 -9.65 -17.36
C THR A 28 10.15 -10.66 -18.51
N THR A 29 11.00 -11.68 -18.37
CA THR A 29 11.13 -12.78 -19.36
C THR A 29 10.19 -13.96 -19.06
N THR A 30 9.99 -14.28 -17.79
CA THR A 30 9.21 -15.46 -17.36
C THR A 30 7.84 -15.10 -16.80
N GLY A 31 7.58 -13.81 -16.54
CA GLY A 31 6.46 -13.35 -15.74
C GLY A 31 6.55 -13.77 -14.27
N ARG A 32 7.73 -14.16 -13.78
CA ARG A 32 7.93 -14.54 -12.38
C ARG A 32 7.55 -13.38 -11.46
N ARG A 33 6.84 -13.65 -10.37
CA ARG A 33 6.48 -12.66 -9.36
C ARG A 33 6.73 -13.23 -7.97
N VAL A 34 7.45 -12.50 -7.13
CA VAL A 34 7.62 -12.86 -5.72
C VAL A 34 7.40 -11.63 -4.87
N LEU A 35 6.58 -11.78 -3.83
CA LEU A 35 6.21 -10.69 -2.92
C LEU A 35 6.57 -11.10 -1.50
N TRP A 36 7.23 -10.19 -0.78
CA TRP A 36 7.51 -10.36 0.65
C TRP A 36 6.93 -9.20 1.46
N VAL A 37 6.46 -9.52 2.66
CA VAL A 37 6.11 -8.55 3.70
C VAL A 37 6.95 -8.90 4.92
N ASP A 38 7.77 -7.97 5.38
CA ASP A 38 8.69 -8.13 6.52
C ASP A 38 9.60 -9.37 6.40
N GLY A 39 10.10 -9.61 5.19
CA GLY A 39 10.96 -10.75 4.87
C GLY A 39 10.21 -12.09 4.76
N LYS A 40 8.90 -12.13 5.00
CA LYS A 40 8.07 -13.32 4.80
C LYS A 40 7.39 -13.30 3.44
N GLU A 41 7.60 -14.34 2.66
CA GLU A 41 6.94 -14.51 1.36
C GLU A 41 5.42 -14.60 1.51
N LYS A 42 4.69 -13.87 0.65
CA LYS A 42 3.22 -13.88 0.58
C LYS A 42 2.70 -14.39 -0.76
N VAL A 43 3.41 -14.10 -1.84
CA VAL A 43 3.05 -14.51 -3.20
C VAL A 43 4.28 -15.06 -3.88
N HIS A 44 4.11 -16.17 -4.59
CA HIS A 44 5.15 -16.80 -5.39
C HIS A 44 4.58 -17.38 -6.67
N HIS A 45 5.03 -16.86 -7.79
CA HIS A 45 4.73 -17.36 -9.13
C HIS A 45 6.04 -17.52 -9.89
N ASP A 46 6.45 -18.75 -10.18
CA ASP A 46 7.67 -19.02 -10.94
C ASP A 46 7.55 -18.60 -12.42
N TRP A 47 6.33 -18.62 -12.96
CA TRP A 47 6.06 -18.32 -14.35
C TRP A 47 4.64 -17.78 -14.54
N MET A 48 4.51 -16.74 -15.36
CA MET A 48 3.23 -16.19 -15.80
C MET A 48 3.30 -15.74 -17.25
N PHE A 49 2.25 -16.02 -18.02
CA PHE A 49 2.17 -15.53 -19.40
C PHE A 49 1.98 -14.00 -19.47
N LYS A 50 1.28 -13.41 -18.49
CA LYS A 50 1.01 -11.98 -18.44
C LYS A 50 2.07 -11.27 -17.60
N LEU A 51 2.72 -10.26 -18.18
CA LEU A 51 3.69 -9.43 -17.48
C LEU A 51 3.02 -8.30 -16.70
N VAL A 52 1.88 -7.79 -17.17
CA VAL A 52 1.08 -6.75 -16.49
C VAL A 52 -0.05 -7.35 -15.66
N GLY A 53 -0.65 -6.55 -14.78
CA GLY A 53 -1.79 -6.95 -13.95
C GLY A 53 -1.59 -6.54 -12.50
N SER A 54 -2.17 -7.30 -11.57
CA SER A 54 -2.09 -7.00 -10.15
C SER A 54 -1.86 -8.23 -9.29
N GLU A 55 -1.22 -8.03 -8.15
CA GLU A 55 -1.11 -8.98 -7.05
C GLU A 55 -1.86 -8.43 -5.84
N VAL A 56 -2.80 -9.20 -5.30
CA VAL A 56 -3.60 -8.83 -4.14
C VAL A 56 -3.11 -9.59 -2.93
N PHE A 57 -2.84 -8.89 -1.84
CA PHE A 57 -2.33 -9.48 -0.60
C PHE A 57 -2.81 -8.67 0.62
N SER A 58 -2.41 -9.10 1.82
CA SER A 58 -2.74 -8.40 3.07
C SER A 58 -1.54 -8.29 4.00
N ILE A 59 -1.48 -7.15 4.70
CA ILE A 59 -0.62 -6.89 5.85
C ILE A 59 -1.57 -6.77 7.05
N GLY A 60 -1.51 -7.72 7.98
CA GLY A 60 -2.55 -7.86 9.01
C GLY A 60 -3.95 -7.99 8.37
N ASN A 61 -4.85 -7.07 8.72
CA ASN A 61 -6.21 -6.97 8.17
C ASN A 61 -6.31 -5.98 6.99
N THR A 62 -5.23 -5.29 6.67
CA THR A 62 -5.17 -4.26 5.64
C THR A 62 -4.96 -4.91 4.28
N LYS A 63 -5.87 -4.65 3.34
CA LYS A 63 -5.77 -5.16 1.98
C LYS A 63 -4.87 -4.26 1.15
N CYS A 64 -3.97 -4.88 0.40
CA CYS A 64 -3.01 -4.22 -0.46
C CYS A 64 -3.07 -4.78 -1.88
N VAL A 65 -2.71 -3.96 -2.87
CA VAL A 65 -2.64 -4.35 -4.28
C VAL A 65 -1.37 -3.79 -4.89
N ILE A 66 -0.48 -4.66 -5.35
CA ILE A 66 0.60 -4.25 -6.26
C ILE A 66 0.03 -4.26 -7.67
N LYS A 67 0.21 -3.18 -8.42
CA LYS A 67 -0.09 -3.09 -9.84
C LYS A 67 1.20 -3.05 -10.65
N ILE A 68 1.17 -3.72 -11.79
CA ILE A 68 2.23 -3.73 -12.80
C ILE A 68 1.61 -3.18 -14.07
N GLU A 69 2.03 -1.99 -14.44
CA GLU A 69 1.47 -1.25 -15.57
C GLU A 69 2.55 -1.03 -16.63
N PRO A 70 2.22 -1.18 -17.92
CA PRO A 70 3.19 -0.91 -18.97
C PRO A 70 3.36 0.61 -19.12
N VAL A 71 4.60 1.07 -19.06
CA VAL A 71 4.96 2.42 -19.45
C VAL A 71 5.78 2.35 -20.74
N GLY A 72 5.71 3.42 -21.55
CA GLY A 72 6.29 3.42 -22.91
C GLY A 72 7.73 2.91 -22.98
N GLY A 73 8.12 2.35 -24.13
CA GLY A 73 9.51 1.89 -24.33
C GLY A 73 9.86 0.61 -23.58
N PHE A 74 8.95 -0.38 -23.56
CA PHE A 74 9.18 -1.72 -22.99
C PHE A 74 9.53 -1.72 -21.49
N SER A 75 9.04 -0.72 -20.75
CA SER A 75 9.28 -0.56 -19.32
C SER A 75 7.99 -0.79 -18.53
N TYR A 76 8.12 -0.99 -17.22
CA TYR A 76 7.00 -1.21 -16.33
C TYR A 76 7.06 -0.24 -15.16
N GLU A 77 5.89 0.22 -14.73
CA GLU A 77 5.68 0.93 -13.48
C GLU A 77 5.08 -0.03 -12.45
N TYR A 78 5.52 0.12 -11.21
CA TYR A 78 5.07 -0.66 -10.07
C TYR A 78 4.49 0.29 -9.04
N SER A 79 3.21 0.13 -8.73
CA SER A 79 2.53 0.90 -7.70
C SER A 79 1.94 -0.02 -6.64
N LEU A 80 1.92 0.45 -5.40
CA LEU A 80 1.31 -0.24 -4.27
C LEU A 80 0.13 0.59 -3.77
N GLU A 81 -1.07 0.01 -3.86
CA GLU A 81 -2.27 0.56 -3.25
C GLU A 81 -2.49 -0.10 -1.89
N VAL A 82 -2.69 0.71 -0.86
CA VAL A 82 -2.95 0.27 0.51
C VAL A 82 -4.34 0.79 0.90
N GLN A 83 -5.24 -0.10 1.28
CA GLN A 83 -6.56 0.31 1.77
C GLN A 83 -6.42 0.91 3.18
N GLY A 84 -7.28 1.90 3.49
CA GLY A 84 -7.37 2.43 4.85
C GLY A 84 -7.75 1.35 5.86
N GLU A 85 -7.23 1.48 7.07
CA GLU A 85 -7.48 0.58 8.19
C GLU A 85 -8.86 0.85 8.78
N PHE A 86 -9.69 -0.18 8.88
CA PHE A 86 -10.95 -0.06 9.61
C PHE A 86 -10.68 -0.02 11.11
N VAL A 87 -11.11 1.06 11.74
CA VAL A 87 -11.14 1.23 13.20
C VAL A 87 -12.59 1.23 13.68
N ASP A 88 -12.81 1.13 14.99
CA ASP A 88 -14.14 0.97 15.58
C ASP A 88 -15.15 2.06 15.16
N ASP A 89 -14.69 3.29 14.90
CA ASP A 89 -15.53 4.44 14.58
C ASP A 89 -15.35 4.98 13.14
N GLY A 90 -14.55 4.32 12.30
CA GLY A 90 -14.22 4.87 10.99
C GLY A 90 -13.12 4.16 10.22
N THR A 91 -12.33 4.95 9.51
CA THR A 91 -11.18 4.47 8.74
C THR A 91 -9.99 5.40 8.95
N GLU A 92 -8.80 4.84 9.10
CA GLU A 92 -7.55 5.59 9.21
C GLU A 92 -6.65 5.29 8.00
N THR A 93 -6.01 6.33 7.46
CA THR A 93 -5.05 6.21 6.36
C THR A 93 -3.74 6.81 6.82
N HIS A 94 -2.78 5.95 7.17
CA HIS A 94 -1.47 6.29 7.71
C HIS A 94 -0.48 6.71 6.61
N PHE A 95 0.36 7.71 6.92
CA PHE A 95 1.43 8.20 6.06
C PHE A 95 2.54 8.88 6.89
N ASP A 96 3.70 9.05 6.28
CA ASP A 96 4.77 9.86 6.85
C ASP A 96 4.67 11.31 6.36
N LEU A 97 4.79 12.26 7.29
CA LEU A 97 4.89 13.68 6.99
C LEU A 97 6.26 14.22 7.42
N SER A 98 7.27 14.03 6.58
CA SER A 98 8.64 14.50 6.84
C SER A 98 9.25 13.93 8.13
N GLY A 99 9.06 12.64 8.38
CA GLY A 99 9.53 11.95 9.58
C GLY A 99 8.54 11.98 10.76
N HIS A 100 7.37 12.61 10.58
CA HIS A 100 6.31 12.64 11.57
C HIS A 100 5.21 11.65 11.18
N PRO A 101 4.86 10.68 12.04
CA PRO A 101 3.70 9.82 11.79
C PRO A 101 2.43 10.67 11.72
N ALA A 102 1.69 10.47 10.64
CA ALA A 102 0.44 11.17 10.39
C ALA A 102 -0.61 10.21 9.85
N TYR A 103 -1.88 10.55 10.05
CA TYR A 103 -2.97 9.83 9.43
C TYR A 103 -4.18 10.73 9.19
N ILE A 104 -4.95 10.39 8.15
CA ILE A 104 -6.29 10.94 7.95
C ILE A 104 -7.28 9.95 8.58
N ARG A 105 -8.09 10.45 9.51
CA ARG A 105 -9.17 9.70 10.14
C ARG A 105 -10.50 10.13 9.53
N ALA A 106 -11.25 9.19 8.99
CA ALA A 106 -12.58 9.39 8.44
C ALA A 106 -13.62 8.70 9.33
N VAL A 107 -14.43 9.49 10.04
CA VAL A 107 -15.50 8.98 10.92
C VAL A 107 -16.89 9.31 10.39
N SER A 108 -17.88 8.47 10.68
CA SER A 108 -19.27 8.79 10.36
C SER A 108 -19.76 9.93 11.25
N SER A 109 -20.31 11.00 10.66
CA SER A 109 -20.91 12.10 11.43
C SER A 109 -22.13 11.69 12.26
N GLY A 110 -22.66 10.47 12.11
CA GLY A 110 -23.94 10.04 12.68
C GLY A 110 -25.16 10.71 12.05
N ASN A 111 -24.96 11.71 11.19
CA ASN A 111 -25.97 12.46 10.48
C ASN A 111 -25.91 12.15 8.98
N ARG A 112 -26.97 11.52 8.45
CA ARG A 112 -27.04 11.13 7.03
C ARG A 112 -26.88 12.30 6.05
N ARG A 113 -27.07 13.56 6.49
CA ARG A 113 -26.93 14.75 5.63
C ARG A 113 -25.50 15.32 5.59
N GLU A 114 -24.66 15.04 6.58
CA GLU A 114 -23.32 15.63 6.70
C GLU A 114 -22.22 14.71 6.18
N GLY A 115 -22.44 13.39 6.16
CA GLY A 115 -21.51 12.44 5.54
C GLY A 115 -20.35 12.05 6.47
N LEU A 116 -19.15 11.86 5.90
CA LEU A 116 -17.93 11.51 6.64
C LEU A 116 -17.21 12.79 7.05
N ILE A 117 -16.74 12.84 8.30
CA ILE A 117 -15.86 13.90 8.79
C ILE A 117 -14.43 13.37 8.66
N HIS A 118 -13.56 14.15 8.02
CA HIS A 118 -12.15 13.84 7.87
C HIS A 118 -11.33 14.75 8.78
N SER A 119 -10.52 14.15 9.65
CA SER A 119 -9.56 14.86 10.51
C SER A 119 -8.15 14.45 10.12
N LEU A 120 -7.23 15.42 10.05
CA LEU A 120 -5.80 15.16 9.96
C LEU A 120 -5.22 15.06 11.37
N VAL A 121 -4.44 14.02 11.64
CA VAL A 121 -3.71 13.84 12.90
C VAL A 121 -2.22 13.71 12.58
N VAL A 122 -1.37 14.43 13.32
CA VAL A 122 0.10 14.39 13.20
C VAL A 122 0.69 14.28 14.60
N ASP A 123 1.59 13.32 14.85
CA ASP A 123 2.15 13.05 16.18
C ASP A 123 1.08 12.92 17.29
N ASP A 124 -0.02 12.21 16.99
CA ASP A 124 -1.20 12.06 17.86
C ASP A 124 -1.96 13.37 18.19
N VAL A 125 -1.65 14.46 17.48
CA VAL A 125 -2.33 15.75 17.62
C VAL A 125 -3.22 16.02 16.41
N GLU A 126 -4.52 16.23 16.65
CA GLU A 126 -5.45 16.63 15.60
C GLU A 126 -5.15 18.06 15.12
N ILE A 127 -4.96 18.19 13.81
CA ILE A 127 -4.66 19.46 13.15
C ILE A 127 -5.99 20.13 12.76
N PRO A 128 -6.24 21.37 13.22
CA PRO A 128 -7.45 22.10 12.86
C PRO A 128 -7.58 22.28 11.34
N GLU A 129 -8.81 22.16 10.84
CA GLU A 129 -9.12 22.50 9.46
C GLU A 129 -8.77 23.97 9.19
N ALA A 130 -8.17 24.24 8.03
CA ALA A 130 -7.86 25.61 7.63
C ALA A 130 -9.15 26.39 7.40
N VAL A 131 -9.22 27.61 7.93
CA VAL A 131 -10.31 28.54 7.62
C VAL A 131 -9.97 29.21 6.28
N GLU A 132 -10.86 29.09 5.29
CA GLU A 132 -10.73 29.79 4.00
C GLU A 132 -10.80 31.32 4.14
#